data_AF-A0A7V7WT33-F1
#
_entry.id   AF-A0A7V7WT33-F1
#
_cell.length_a   1.000
_cell.length_b   1.000
_cell.length_c   1.000
_cell.angle_alpha   90.00
_cell.angle_beta   90.00
_cell.angle_gamma   90.00
#
_symmetry.space_group_name_H-M   'P 1'
#
loop_
_entity.id
_entity.type
_entity.pdbx_description
1 polymer ?
#
loop_
_entity_poly.entity_id
_entity_poly.type
_entity_poly.pdbx_seq_one_letter_code
_entity_poly.pdbx_strand_id
1 'polypeptide(L)'
;MTIRRAAVLTLVLAAAVAPAATPPRSTSLARFDNGYAQCEKRDPAMRGHRDEVYASLYKLRLDDELRQQLDATRKSAPYKSERRRAQQALTRSAAASDVQHRLDQQCQALKREIRPRSPAASAAAR
;
A
#
# COMPACT_ATOMS: atom_id res chain seq x y z
N MET A 1 49.61 34.80 -29.16
CA MET A 1 49.32 33.35 -29.08
C MET A 1 48.66 33.06 -27.74
N THR A 2 47.36 32.80 -27.71
CA THR A 2 46.55 32.67 -26.50
C THR A 2 46.40 31.20 -26.09
N ILE A 3 46.90 30.84 -24.91
CA ILE A 3 46.83 29.50 -24.32
C ILE A 3 45.42 29.31 -23.72
N ARG A 4 44.62 28.42 -24.30
CA ARG A 4 43.31 28.03 -23.75
C ARG A 4 43.51 26.90 -22.72
N ARG A 5 43.33 27.22 -21.44
CA ARG A 5 43.31 26.21 -20.35
C ARG A 5 41.92 25.56 -20.31
N ALA A 6 41.86 24.27 -20.61
CA ALA A 6 40.65 23.46 -20.47
C ALA A 6 40.44 23.13 -18.98
N ALA A 7 39.34 23.60 -18.39
CA ALA A 7 38.91 23.21 -17.06
C ALA A 7 38.15 21.87 -17.16
N VAL A 8 38.73 20.82 -16.58
CA VAL A 8 38.07 19.52 -16.42
C VAL A 8 37.16 19.61 -15.21
N LEU A 9 35.84 19.62 -15.44
CA LEU A 9 34.82 19.56 -14.40
C LEU A 9 34.66 18.11 -13.95
N THR A 10 35.21 17.75 -12.81
CA THR A 10 35.02 16.43 -12.19
C THR A 10 33.63 16.38 -11.57
N LEU A 11 32.69 15.71 -12.25
CA LEU A 11 31.33 15.50 -11.75
C LEU A 11 31.36 14.44 -10.63
N VAL A 12 31.24 14.88 -9.38
CA VAL A 12 31.08 13.98 -8.23
C VAL A 12 29.65 13.41 -8.28
N LEU A 13 29.53 12.13 -8.63
CA LEU A 13 28.27 11.39 -8.53
C LEU A 13 27.90 11.24 -7.04
N ALA A 14 26.99 12.09 -6.56
CA ALA A 14 26.30 11.86 -5.29
C ALA A 14 25.36 10.65 -5.47
N ALA A 15 25.74 9.49 -4.95
CA ALA A 15 24.85 8.36 -4.80
C ALA A 15 23.74 8.76 -3.81
N ALA A 16 22.53 9.00 -4.31
CA ALA A 16 21.36 9.22 -3.48
C ALA A 16 21.07 7.94 -2.70
N VAL A 17 21.47 7.91 -1.43
CA VAL A 17 21.07 6.85 -0.49
C VAL A 17 19.58 7.06 -0.25
N ALA A 18 18.73 6.31 -0.95
CA ALA A 18 17.30 6.33 -0.67
C ALA A 18 17.10 5.89 0.79
N PRO A 19 16.34 6.64 1.60
CA PRO A 19 16.01 6.19 2.94
C PRO A 19 15.28 4.85 2.83
N ALA A 20 15.77 3.82 3.53
CA ALA A 20 15.12 2.52 3.57
C ALA A 20 13.64 2.73 3.92
N ALA A 21 12.75 2.32 3.01
CA ALA A 21 11.33 2.43 3.23
C ALA A 21 11.00 1.69 4.53
N THR A 22 10.42 2.40 5.50
CA THR A 22 10.04 1.74 6.77
C THR A 22 9.00 0.67 6.45
N PRO A 23 9.22 -0.59 6.85
CA PRO A 23 8.31 -1.66 6.51
C PRO A 23 6.90 -1.39 7.07
N PRO A 24 5.85 -1.87 6.39
CA PRO A 24 4.48 -1.73 6.86
C PRO A 24 4.33 -2.24 8.31
N ARG A 25 3.73 -1.42 9.18
CA ARG A 25 3.49 -1.83 10.56
C ARG A 25 2.41 -2.91 10.61
N SER A 26 2.70 -4.01 11.32
CA SER A 26 1.79 -5.16 11.44
C SER A 26 0.37 -4.77 11.88
N THR A 27 0.23 -3.86 12.84
CA THR A 27 -1.07 -3.41 13.36
C THR A 27 -1.89 -2.65 12.31
N SER A 28 -1.29 -1.71 11.57
CA SER A 28 -2.01 -0.92 10.57
C SER A 28 -2.44 -1.80 9.39
N LEU A 29 -1.55 -2.66 8.91
CA LEU A 29 -1.84 -3.59 7.83
C LEU A 29 -2.94 -4.58 8.22
N ALA A 30 -2.89 -5.13 9.43
CA ALA A 30 -3.91 -6.07 9.91
C ALA A 30 -5.31 -5.46 10.06
N ARG A 31 -5.40 -4.21 10.51
CA ARG A 31 -6.68 -3.48 10.60
C ARG A 31 -7.24 -3.17 9.23
N PHE A 32 -6.39 -2.64 8.34
CA PHE A 32 -6.77 -2.38 6.95
C PHE A 32 -7.25 -3.65 6.25
N ASP A 33 -6.47 -4.73 6.26
CA ASP A 33 -6.81 -5.95 5.53
C ASP A 33 -8.10 -6.61 6.10
N ASN A 34 -8.45 -6.38 7.36
CA ASN A 34 -9.74 -6.82 7.95
C ASN A 34 -10.91 -6.01 7.40
N GLY A 35 -10.82 -4.69 7.39
CA GLY A 35 -11.86 -3.83 6.79
C GLY A 35 -12.03 -4.12 5.30
N TYR A 36 -10.92 -4.21 4.58
CA TYR A 36 -10.91 -4.49 3.14
C TYR A 36 -11.57 -5.83 2.79
N ALA A 37 -11.30 -6.88 3.58
CA ALA A 37 -11.93 -8.19 3.40
C ALA A 37 -13.46 -8.16 3.59
N GLN A 38 -14.00 -7.22 4.37
CA GLN A 38 -15.46 -7.05 4.45
C GLN A 38 -16.00 -6.36 3.19
N CYS A 39 -15.25 -5.41 2.63
CA CYS A 39 -15.62 -4.77 1.38
C CYS A 39 -15.58 -5.74 0.19
N GLU A 40 -14.58 -6.63 0.10
CA GLU A 40 -14.51 -7.67 -0.96
C GLU A 40 -15.69 -8.66 -0.93
N LYS A 41 -16.30 -8.88 0.24
CA LYS A 41 -17.51 -9.70 0.38
C LYS A 41 -18.76 -9.00 -0.15
N ARG A 42 -18.81 -7.67 -0.07
CA ARG A 42 -19.94 -6.84 -0.52
C ARG A 42 -19.85 -6.48 -1.99
N ASP A 43 -18.65 -6.19 -2.46
CA ASP A 43 -18.40 -5.72 -3.82
C ASP A 43 -17.26 -6.52 -4.47
N PRO A 44 -17.59 -7.45 -5.39
CA PRO A 44 -16.61 -8.22 -6.12
C PRO A 44 -15.60 -7.38 -6.92
N ALA A 45 -15.94 -6.14 -7.31
CA ALA A 45 -15.05 -5.26 -8.06
C ALA A 45 -13.81 -4.81 -7.25
N MET A 46 -13.82 -5.02 -5.94
CA MET A 46 -12.69 -4.71 -5.07
C MET A 46 -11.66 -5.85 -4.97
N ARG A 47 -11.99 -7.05 -5.48
CA ARG A 47 -11.11 -8.22 -5.34
C ARG A 47 -9.78 -7.98 -6.06
N GLY A 48 -8.68 -8.27 -5.36
CA GLY A 48 -7.34 -8.16 -5.92
C GLY A 48 -6.73 -6.75 -5.88
N HIS A 49 -7.46 -5.73 -5.42
CA HIS A 49 -6.97 -4.35 -5.34
C HIS A 49 -6.46 -3.96 -3.94
N ARG A 50 -6.37 -4.91 -3.00
CA ARG A 50 -6.02 -4.64 -1.59
C ARG A 50 -4.70 -3.89 -1.43
N ASP A 51 -3.64 -4.35 -2.08
CA ASP A 51 -2.29 -3.78 -1.91
C ASP A 51 -2.18 -2.41 -2.60
N GLU A 52 -2.89 -2.24 -3.72
CA GLU A 52 -3.02 -0.97 -4.42
C GLU A 52 -3.73 0.08 -3.57
N VAL A 53 -4.86 -0.29 -2.98
CA VAL A 53 -5.63 0.60 -2.10
C VAL A 53 -4.84 0.91 -0.83
N TYR A 54 -4.15 -0.08 -0.23
CA TYR A 54 -3.25 0.17 0.89
C TYR A 54 -2.18 1.19 0.51
N ALA A 55 -1.48 0.97 -0.61
CA ALA A 55 -0.45 1.90 -1.06
C ALA A 55 -1.02 3.30 -1.32
N SER A 56 -2.20 3.43 -1.91
CA SER A 56 -2.86 4.72 -2.14
C SER A 56 -3.14 5.47 -0.82
N LEU A 57 -3.79 4.81 0.14
CA LEU A 57 -4.16 5.41 1.43
C LEU A 57 -2.95 5.87 2.24
N TYR A 58 -1.88 5.08 2.21
CA TYR A 58 -0.66 5.37 2.94
C TYR A 58 0.35 6.20 2.12
N LYS A 59 -0.06 6.69 0.93
CA LYS A 59 0.77 7.48 0.01
C LYS A 59 2.10 6.81 -0.33
N LEU A 60 2.07 5.50 -0.46
CA LEU A 60 3.21 4.66 -0.82
C LEU A 60 3.22 4.39 -2.32
N ARG A 61 4.40 4.16 -2.88
CA ARG A 61 4.56 3.67 -4.26
C ARG A 61 4.45 2.14 -4.25
N LEU A 62 3.49 1.60 -5.00
CA LEU A 62 3.32 0.15 -5.12
C LEU A 62 4.27 -0.43 -6.17
N ASP A 63 5.46 -0.80 -5.72
CA ASP A 63 6.45 -1.55 -6.48
C ASP A 63 6.66 -2.97 -5.91
N ASP A 64 7.59 -3.73 -6.50
CA ASP A 64 7.84 -5.11 -6.12
C ASP A 64 8.44 -5.22 -4.71
N GLU A 65 9.25 -4.24 -4.30
CA GLU A 65 9.79 -4.17 -2.95
C GLU A 65 8.66 -4.02 -1.92
N LEU A 66 7.75 -3.07 -2.11
CA LEU A 66 6.61 -2.89 -1.20
C LEU A 66 5.71 -4.12 -1.18
N ARG A 67 5.47 -4.77 -2.33
CA ARG A 67 4.70 -6.02 -2.40
C ARG A 67 5.34 -7.12 -1.56
N GLN A 68 6.66 -7.29 -1.67
CA GLN A 68 7.42 -8.26 -0.86
C GLN A 68 7.35 -7.91 0.63
N GLN A 69 7.48 -6.63 1.00
CA GLN A 69 7.36 -6.19 2.39
C GLN A 69 5.96 -6.43 2.98
N LEU A 70 4.90 -6.18 2.20
CA LEU A 70 3.51 -6.45 2.59
C LEU A 70 3.29 -7.94 2.81
N ASP A 71 3.75 -8.79 1.89
CA ASP A 71 3.67 -10.25 2.03
C ASP A 71 4.47 -10.78 3.23
N ALA A 72 5.71 -10.33 3.39
CA ALA A 72 6.55 -10.68 4.55
C ALA A 72 5.88 -10.26 5.87
N THR A 73 5.31 -9.05 5.92
CA THR A 73 4.56 -8.58 7.09
C THR A 73 3.37 -9.48 7.38
N ARG A 74 2.61 -9.89 6.37
CA ARG A 74 1.45 -10.79 6.52
C ARG A 74 1.82 -12.18 7.05
N LYS A 75 3.03 -12.65 6.74
CA LYS A 75 3.56 -13.93 7.25
C LYS A 75 3.99 -13.86 8.72
N SER A 76 4.29 -12.67 9.22
CA SER A 76 4.80 -12.44 10.58
C SER A 76 3.80 -12.80 11.70
N ALA A 77 4.33 -13.22 12.85
CA ALA A 77 3.51 -13.50 14.03
C ALA A 77 2.77 -12.26 14.60
N PRO A 78 3.40 -11.07 14.67
CA PRO A 78 2.72 -9.85 15.10
C PRO A 78 1.50 -9.52 14.22
N TYR A 79 1.63 -9.59 12.90
CA TYR A 79 0.49 -9.39 11.99
C TYR A 79 -0.63 -10.39 12.26
N LYS A 80 -0.33 -11.69 12.36
CA LYS A 80 -1.36 -12.72 12.60
C LYS A 80 -2.11 -12.49 13.91
N SER A 81 -1.41 -12.05 14.95
CA SER A 81 -2.01 -11.68 16.24
C SER A 81 -2.97 -10.49 16.09
N GLU A 82 -2.50 -9.40 15.48
CA GLU A 82 -3.29 -8.19 15.27
C GLU A 82 -4.48 -8.43 14.33
N ARG A 83 -4.31 -9.30 13.32
CA ARG A 83 -5.37 -9.70 12.39
C ARG A 83 -6.50 -10.39 13.15
N ARG A 84 -6.19 -11.32 14.05
CA ARG A 84 -7.20 -11.99 14.90
C ARG A 84 -7.89 -11.01 15.83
N ARG A 85 -7.14 -10.13 16.49
CA ARG A 85 -7.68 -9.12 17.41
C ARG A 85 -8.68 -8.18 16.71
N ALA A 86 -8.30 -7.66 15.55
CA ALA A 86 -9.16 -6.80 14.74
C ALA A 86 -10.40 -7.55 14.22
N GLN A 87 -10.28 -8.82 13.83
CA GLN A 87 -11.43 -9.64 13.43
C GLN A 87 -12.42 -9.87 14.59
N GLN A 88 -11.91 -10.14 15.80
CA GLN A 88 -12.74 -10.28 16.99
C GLN A 88 -13.48 -8.97 17.33
N ALA A 89 -12.81 -7.83 17.23
CA ALA A 89 -13.43 -6.52 17.43
C ALA A 89 -14.58 -6.28 16.44
N LEU A 90 -14.36 -6.55 15.14
CA LEU A 90 -15.40 -6.44 14.12
C LEU A 90 -16.60 -7.34 14.42
N THR A 91 -16.34 -8.59 14.84
CA THR A 91 -17.40 -9.57 15.12
C THR A 91 -18.29 -9.11 16.29
N ARG A 92 -17.68 -8.55 17.35
CA ARG A 92 -18.43 -8.02 18.51
C ARG A 92 -19.30 -6.83 18.14
N SER A 93 -18.91 -6.04 17.14
CA SER A 93 -19.62 -4.83 16.72
C SER A 93 -20.56 -5.04 15.52
N ALA A 94 -20.57 -6.23 14.91
CA ALA A 94 -21.25 -6.50 13.64
C ALA A 94 -22.78 -6.40 13.70
N ALA A 95 -23.40 -6.55 14.88
CA ALA A 95 -24.84 -6.57 15.03
C ALA A 95 -25.51 -5.17 15.01
N ALA A 96 -24.75 -4.09 15.15
CA ALA A 96 -25.30 -2.74 15.17
C ALA A 96 -25.50 -2.18 13.75
N SER A 97 -26.71 -1.70 13.44
CA SER A 97 -27.08 -1.10 12.14
C SER A 97 -26.16 0.06 11.74
N ASP A 98 -25.76 0.90 12.71
CA ASP A 98 -24.86 2.03 12.47
C ASP A 98 -23.47 1.57 12.00
N VAL A 99 -23.01 0.41 12.45
CA VAL A 99 -21.73 -0.17 12.03
C VAL A 99 -21.82 -0.64 10.58
N GLN A 100 -22.97 -1.17 10.17
CA GLN A 100 -23.21 -1.60 8.79
C GLN A 100 -23.17 -0.41 7.81
N HIS A 101 -23.86 0.67 8.15
CA HIS A 101 -23.87 1.90 7.35
C HIS A 101 -22.49 2.55 7.25
N ARG A 102 -21.74 2.63 8.37
CA ARG A 102 -20.35 3.13 8.36
C ARG A 102 -19.43 2.25 7.50
N LEU A 103 -19.62 0.93 7.53
CA LEU A 103 -18.87 0.01 6.70
C LEU A 103 -19.18 0.20 5.21
N ASP A 104 -20.44 0.45 4.83
CA ASP A 104 -20.79 0.77 3.45
C ASP A 104 -20.12 2.06 2.96
N GLN A 105 -20.17 3.12 3.77
CA GLN A 105 -19.48 4.37 3.47
C GLN A 105 -17.97 4.15 3.32
N GLN A 106 -17.36 3.35 4.19
CA GLN A 106 -15.95 2.99 4.11
C GLN A 106 -15.64 2.25 2.80
N CYS A 107 -16.43 1.25 2.42
CA CYS A 107 -16.20 0.48 1.20
C CYS A 107 -16.33 1.36 -0.06
N GLN A 108 -17.30 2.27 -0.09
CA GLN A 108 -17.45 3.24 -1.18
C GLN A 108 -16.25 4.21 -1.27
N ALA A 109 -15.69 4.62 -0.13
CA ALA A 109 -14.48 5.44 -0.12
C ALA A 109 -13.28 4.66 -0.64
N LEU A 110 -13.07 3.43 -0.15
CA LEU A 110 -11.95 2.57 -0.54
C LEU A 110 -12.00 2.17 -2.02
N LYS A 111 -13.20 2.02 -2.59
CA LYS A 111 -13.36 1.72 -4.01
C LYS A 111 -12.83 2.84 -4.91
N ARG A 112 -12.90 4.10 -4.47
CA ARG A 112 -12.39 5.26 -5.22
C ARG A 112 -10.86 5.31 -5.28
N GLU A 113 -10.20 4.60 -4.37
CA GLU A 113 -8.73 4.47 -4.33
C GLU A 113 -8.20 3.43 -5.33
N ILE A 114 -9.08 2.63 -5.94
CA ILE A 114 -8.70 1.73 -7.02
C ILE A 114 -8.38 2.59 -8.23
N ARG A 115 -7.10 2.70 -8.57
CA ARG A 115 -6.66 3.47 -9.72
C ARG A 115 -6.96 2.69 -10.99
N PRO A 116 -7.44 3.35 -12.05
CA PRO A 116 -7.40 2.75 -13.37
C PRO A 116 -5.94 2.45 -13.70
N ARG A 117 -5.65 1.20 -14.06
CA ARG A 117 -4.30 0.75 -14.43
C ARG A 117 -3.86 1.56 -15.65
N SER A 118 -3.02 2.57 -15.43
CA SER A 118 -2.49 3.40 -16.53
C SER A 118 -1.61 2.51 -17.44
N PRO A 119 -1.86 2.47 -18.76
CA PRO A 119 -1.10 1.62 -19.69
C PRO A 119 0.36 2.05 -19.86
N ALA A 120 0.74 3.25 -19.39
CA ALA A 120 2.08 3.81 -19.54
C ALA A 120 3.19 3.01 -18.83
N ALA A 121 2.88 2.19 -17.82
CA ALA A 121 3.87 1.35 -17.15
C ALA A 121 4.28 0.09 -17.95
N SER A 122 3.51 -0.30 -18.97
CA SER A 122 3.82 -1.47 -19.81
C SER A 122 4.65 -1.15 -21.06
N ALA A 123 4.85 0.13 -21.39
CA ALA A 123 5.60 0.55 -22.58
C ALA A 123 7.10 0.77 -22.32
N ALA A 124 7.54 0.85 -21.06
CA ALA A 124 8.94 1.08 -20.69
C ALA A 124 9.76 -0.21 -20.48
N ALA A 125 9.20 -1.37 -20.81
CA ALA A 125 9.83 -2.69 -20.62
C ALA A 125 10.03 -3.46 -21.95
N ARG A 126 10.13 -2.75 -23.08
CA ARG A 126 10.49 -3.35 -24.38
C ARG A 126 11.71 -2.66 -24.97
#